data_AF-A0A7K4FXY2-F1
#
_entry.id   AF-A0A7K4FXY2-F1
#
_cell.length_a   1.000
_cell.length_b   1.000
_cell.length_c   1.000
_cell.angle_alpha   90.00
_cell.angle_beta   90.00
_cell.angle_gamma   90.00
#
_symmetry.space_group_name_H-M   'P 1'
#
loop_
_entity.id
_entity.type
_entity.pdbx_description
1 polymer ?
#
loop_
_entity_poly.entity_id
_entity_poly.type
_entity_poly.pdbx_seq_one_letter_code
_entity_poly.pdbx_strand_id
1 'polypeptide(L)' 'MALSAYSYMAQTWQSEDWKKVISKRMIGWRDQGSLVKLDGPTRLDRAREVGYKAKPGFIVVRVRVRRGGMN' A
#
# COMPACT_ATOMS: atom_id res chain seq x y z
N MET A 1 25.78 -9.02 -8.29
CA MET A 1 24.42 -9.50 -8.60
C MET A 1 23.51 -8.28 -8.60
N ALA A 2 22.79 -8.00 -9.69
CA ALA A 2 21.94 -6.81 -9.76
C ALA A 2 20.63 -7.05 -8.97
N LEU A 3 20.25 -6.09 -8.14
CA LEU A 3 18.98 -6.11 -7.43
C LEU A 3 17.84 -5.80 -8.43
N SER A 4 16.72 -6.50 -8.29
CA SER A 4 15.50 -6.22 -9.04
C SER A 4 14.86 -4.91 -8.58
N ALA A 5 14.13 -4.22 -9.47
CA ALA A 5 13.33 -3.04 -9.11
C ALA A 5 12.41 -3.32 -7.90
N TYR A 6 11.85 -4.54 -7.80
CA TYR A 6 11.01 -4.93 -6.67
C TYR A 6 11.80 -5.03 -5.35
N SER A 7 13.05 -5.48 -5.38
CA SER A 7 13.88 -5.51 -4.18
C SER A 7 14.24 -4.11 -3.70
N TYR A 8 14.48 -3.15 -4.60
CA TYR A 8 14.64 -1.74 -4.22
C TYR A 8 13.35 -1.15 -3.66
N MET A 9 12.20 -1.45 -4.26
CA MET A 9 10.89 -1.04 -3.72
C MET A 9 10.69 -1.56 -2.30
N ALA A 10 10.97 -2.85 -2.06
CA ALA A 10 10.86 -3.45 -0.73
C ALA A 10 11.77 -2.76 0.30
N GLN A 11 13.01 -2.42 -0.06
CA GLN A 11 13.92 -1.66 0.79
C GLN A 11 13.43 -0.24 1.06
N THR A 12 12.80 0.40 0.07
CA THR A 12 12.24 1.77 0.21
C THR A 12 11.18 1.82 1.31
N TRP A 13 10.40 0.75 1.53
CA TRP A 13 9.40 0.72 2.62
C TRP A 13 10.00 0.79 4.02
N GLN A 14 11.29 0.45 4.17
CA GLN A 14 12.02 0.53 5.44
C GLN A 14 12.73 1.89 5.62
N SER A 15 12.79 2.72 4.59
CA SER A 15 13.51 3.99 4.64
C SER A 15 12.74 5.08 5.40
N GLU A 16 13.49 6.03 5.97
CA GLU A 16 12.92 7.16 6.70
C GLU A 16 12.13 8.10 5.78
N ASP A 17 12.57 8.26 4.53
CA ASP A 17 11.88 9.10 3.54
C ASP A 17 10.49 8.56 3.22
N TRP A 18 10.33 7.23 3.21
CA TRP A 18 9.04 6.64 2.99
C TRP A 18 8.06 6.90 4.13
N LYS A 19 8.53 7.00 5.38
CA LYS A 19 7.70 7.38 6.53
C LYS A 19 7.12 8.80 6.37
N LYS A 20 7.88 9.73 5.77
CA LYS A 20 7.40 11.09 5.47
C LYS A 20 6.30 11.05 4.41
N VAL A 21 6.47 10.26 3.35
CA VAL A 21 5.46 10.08 2.29
C VAL A 21 4.17 9.48 2.85
N ILE A 22 4.28 8.43 3.68
CA ILE A 22 3.11 7.84 4.36
C ILE A 22 2.43 8.87 5.25
N SER A 23 3.18 9.63 6.05
CA SER A 23 2.61 10.64 6.96
C SER A 23 1.75 11.66 6.22
N LYS A 24 2.23 12.16 5.07
CA LYS A 24 1.45 13.06 4.21
C LYS A 24 0.20 12.39 3.63
N ARG A 25 0.31 11.14 3.18
CA ARG A 25 -0.84 10.37 2.67
C ARG A 25 -1.87 10.06 3.75
N MET A 26 -1.44 9.77 4.97
CA MET A 26 -2.32 9.47 6.10
C MET A 26 -3.27 10.63 6.41
N ILE A 27 -2.83 11.89 6.25
CA ILE A 27 -3.70 13.05 6.43
C ILE A 27 -4.88 12.96 5.46
N GLY A 28 -4.61 12.82 4.16
CA GLY A 28 -5.68 12.68 3.16
C GLY A 28 -6.52 11.41 3.29
N TRP A 29 -6.00 10.35 3.92
CA TRP A 29 -6.76 9.11 4.16
C TRP A 29 -7.70 9.22 5.37
N ARG A 30 -7.51 10.20 6.27
CA ARG A 30 -8.42 10.42 7.41
C ARG A 30 -9.76 10.97 6.96
N ASP A 31 -9.75 11.77 5.90
CA ASP A 31 -10.94 12.40 5.31
C ASP A 31 -11.72 11.45 4.39
N GLN A 32 -11.14 10.30 4.05
CA GLN A 32 -11.76 9.31 3.18
C GLN A 32 -12.61 8.31 3.97
N GLY A 33 -13.55 7.66 3.27
CA GLY A 33 -14.43 6.62 3.83
C GLY A 33 -13.70 5.36 4.30
N SER A 34 -14.46 4.43 4.89
CA SER A 34 -13.93 3.16 5.43
C SER A 34 -13.42 2.21 4.35
N LEU A 35 -14.02 2.24 3.16
CA LEU A 35 -13.68 1.44 1.99
C LEU A 35 -13.45 2.37 0.80
N VAL A 36 -12.24 2.32 0.24
CA VAL A 36 -11.87 3.15 -0.92
C VAL A 36 -11.23 2.26 -1.98
N LYS A 37 -11.84 2.22 -3.16
CA LYS A 37 -11.25 1.56 -4.33
C LYS A 37 -10.04 2.36 -4.80
N LEU A 38 -8.94 1.66 -5.08
CA LEU A 38 -7.72 2.24 -5.65
C LEU A 38 -7.57 1.76 -7.09
N ASP A 39 -7.02 2.62 -7.94
CA ASP A 39 -6.69 2.27 -9.33
C ASP A 39 -5.53 1.27 -9.42
N GLY A 40 -4.68 1.23 -8.38
CA GLY A 40 -3.57 0.30 -8.28
C GLY A 40 -3.05 0.12 -6.87
N PRO A 41 -2.19 -0.89 -6.64
CA PRO A 41 -1.63 -1.17 -5.33
C PRO A 41 -0.65 -0.08 -4.90
N THR A 42 -0.75 0.34 -3.64
CA THR A 42 0.24 1.25 -3.03
C THR A 42 1.60 0.57 -2.89
N ARG A 43 1.60 -0.75 -2.62
CA ARG A 43 2.77 -1.63 -2.54
C ARG A 43 2.77 -2.60 -3.71
N LEU A 44 3.42 -2.24 -4.82
CA LEU A 44 3.46 -3.11 -5.99
C LEU A 44 4.29 -4.37 -5.72
N ASP A 45 5.42 -4.24 -5.00
CA ASP A 45 6.28 -5.33 -4.53
C ASP A 45 5.46 -6.42 -3.84
N ARG A 46 4.76 -6.06 -2.76
CA ARG A 46 3.97 -6.99 -1.97
C ARG A 46 2.73 -7.48 -2.72
N ALA A 47 2.09 -6.62 -3.51
CA ALA A 47 0.92 -7.03 -4.29
C ALA A 47 1.29 -8.15 -5.28
N ARG A 48 2.42 -8.04 -5.99
CA ARG A 48 2.91 -9.08 -6.91
C ARG A 48 3.21 -10.38 -6.20
N GLU A 49 3.80 -10.33 -5.01
CA GLU A 49 4.07 -11.50 -4.18
C GLU A 49 2.79 -12.24 -3.77
N VAL A 50 1.71 -11.50 -3.45
CA VAL A 50 0.40 -12.07 -3.11
C VAL A 50 -0.39 -12.54 -4.35
N GLY A 51 0.11 -12.27 -5.56
CA GLY A 51 -0.48 -12.75 -6.82
C GLY A 51 -1.25 -11.69 -7.62
N TYR A 52 -1.12 -10.40 -7.28
CA TYR A 52 -1.70 -9.31 -8.08
C TYR A 52 -1.16 -9.34 -9.51
N LYS A 53 -2.08 -9.18 -10.47
CA LYS A 53 -1.75 -8.95 -11.88
C LYS A 53 -2.46 -7.68 -12.34
N ALA A 54 -1.75 -6.83 -13.05
CA ALA A 54 -2.34 -5.67 -13.72
C ALA A 54 -3.13 -6.15 -14.95
N LYS A 55 -4.32 -6.70 -14.70
CA LYS A 55 -5.26 -7.20 -15.70
C LYS A 55 -6.68 -6.80 -15.30
N PRO A 56 -7.61 -6.68 -16.27
CA PRO A 56 -9.03 -6.53 -15.96
C PRO A 56 -9.49 -7.65 -15.01
N GLY A 57 -10.35 -7.28 -14.03
CA GLY A 57 -10.85 -8.20 -13.01
C GLY A 57 -10.09 -8.18 -11.68
N PHE A 58 -8.91 -7.56 -11.60
CA PHE A 58 -8.24 -7.30 -10.32
C PHE A 58 -8.69 -5.96 -9.74
N ILE A 59 -9.15 -5.98 -8.49
CA ILE A 59 -9.58 -4.79 -7.76
C ILE A 59 -8.74 -4.68 -6.49
N VAL A 60 -8.19 -3.50 -6.24
CA VAL A 60 -7.48 -3.19 -4.99
C VAL A 60 -8.32 -2.20 -4.20
N VAL A 61 -8.51 -2.49 -2.92
CA VAL A 61 -9.29 -1.66 -2.01
C VAL A 61 -8.47 -1.37 -0.77
N ARG A 62 -8.50 -0.12 -0.30
CA ARG A 62 -7.99 0.24 1.02
C ARG A 62 -9.13 0.23 2.02
N VAL A 63 -8.90 -0.47 3.13
CA VAL A 63 -9.85 -0.58 4.24
C VAL A 63 -9.29 0.13 5.46
N ARG A 64 -10.10 0.96 6.12
CA ARG A 64 -9.80 1.56 7.42
C ARG A 64 -10.41 0.71 8.52
N VAL A 65 -9.57 0.21 9.41
CA VAL A 65 -9.97 -0.54 10.61
C VAL A 65 -9.60 0.27 11.85
N ARG A 66 -10.49 0.28 12.85
CA ARG A 66 -10.22 0.93 14.14
C ARG A 66 -9.11 0.19 14.87
N ARG A 67 -8.22 0.94 15.55
CA ARG A 67 -7.26 0.36 16.51
C ARG A 67 -7.97 0.06 17.84
N GLY A 68 -7.71 -1.11 18.42
CA GLY A 68 -8.32 -1.58 19.67
C GLY A 68 -8.74 -3.05 19.60
N GLY A 69 -9.07 -3.65 20.75
CA GLY A 69 -9.61 -5.01 20.85
C GLY A 69 -11.12 -5.07 20.59
N MET A 70 -11.72 -6.23 20.87
CA MET A 70 -13.15 -6.47 20.74
C MET A 70 -13.89 -5.80 21.92
N ASN A 71 -14.67 -4.76 21.63
CA ASN A 71 -15.76 -4.27 22.48
C ASN A 71 -17.05 -4.45 21.71
#